data_AF-A0AAD8T7U7-F1
#
_entry.id   AF-A0AAD8T7U7-F1
#
_cell.length_a   1.000
_cell.length_b   1.000
_cell.length_c   1.000
_cell.angle_alpha   90.00
_cell.angle_beta   90.00
_cell.angle_gamma   90.00
#
_symmetry.space_group_name_H-M   'P 1'
#
loop_
_entity.id
_entity.type
_entity.pdbx_description
1 polymer ?
#
loop_
_entity_poly.entity_id
_entity_poly.type
_entity_poly.pdbx_seq_one_letter_code
_entity_poly.pdbx_strand_id
1 'polypeptide(L)'
;MLGPESNQPTVQFTHTHTENQSNAQNLNRIRSSTTAVPPPRPSAAAMEVARGQGPGFLPADLRRDMAALRVACGRRIEHGRERSAAAASAFRDALLSARSLAEQNVAHREKLNRLKDQLRGVEAALAEALSIQTKKGSERKLTSESISNATTTNEQLRTLVLDQRATRDEYANAISHQLQAIEDLEANFDAAGKRNLDEAIMWYSKFLGFQVVAGEGVKFVFNKVDMQSPDNEYFFCIKVNKDEYSLIECVPLLKDSEELVKDLNCTNDLFKFVRIMRSRFQAAASKGAHPAILLCIDTSSTAISSPPAMSVDTTSESTTNQSHSRNRSKNQDARAKRGARSQSTRSPLRTPSSTRRSPRFVAAEAGNKPLGTSNTT
;
A
#
# COMPACT_ATOMS: atom_id res chain seq x y z
N MET A 1 10.15 13.41 -42.90
CA MET A 1 9.59 14.55 -43.66
C MET A 1 8.64 15.30 -42.74
N LEU A 2 8.76 16.63 -42.70
CA LEU A 2 7.89 17.57 -41.96
C LEU A 2 7.78 17.36 -40.44
N GLY A 3 8.14 18.40 -39.67
CA GLY A 3 7.91 18.49 -38.22
C GLY A 3 7.08 19.75 -37.89
N PRO A 4 6.55 19.87 -36.66
CA PRO A 4 5.74 21.02 -36.24
C PRO A 4 6.61 22.24 -35.88
N GLU A 5 6.00 23.43 -35.91
CA GLU A 5 6.71 24.70 -36.02
C GLU A 5 7.14 25.38 -34.72
N SER A 6 8.08 26.32 -34.91
CA SER A 6 8.65 27.25 -33.95
C SER A 6 7.63 27.97 -33.05
N ASN A 7 7.94 28.01 -31.75
CA ASN A 7 7.23 28.81 -30.76
C ASN A 7 8.08 30.04 -30.39
N GLN A 8 7.69 31.25 -30.82
CA GLN A 8 8.31 32.52 -30.39
C GLN A 8 7.28 33.66 -30.25
N PRO A 9 7.06 34.20 -29.04
CA PRO A 9 6.42 35.50 -28.86
C PRO A 9 7.45 36.63 -28.91
N THR A 10 7.28 37.59 -29.81
CA THR A 10 8.16 38.76 -29.97
C THR A 10 8.08 39.69 -28.76
N VAL A 11 9.10 39.66 -27.89
CA VAL A 11 9.25 40.65 -26.80
C VAL A 11 9.86 41.94 -27.37
N GLN A 12 9.06 43.00 -27.47
CA GLN A 12 9.54 44.32 -27.88
C GLN A 12 10.39 44.97 -26.77
N PHE A 13 11.65 45.27 -27.06
CA PHE A 13 12.50 46.09 -26.19
C PHE A 13 12.13 47.57 -26.32
N THR A 14 11.44 48.12 -25.32
CA THR A 14 11.20 49.57 -25.20
C THR A 14 12.38 50.25 -24.52
N HIS A 15 13.19 50.99 -25.29
CA HIS A 15 14.35 51.72 -24.80
C HIS A 15 13.93 53.06 -24.16
N THR A 16 13.91 53.14 -22.83
CA THR A 16 13.58 54.36 -22.07
C THR A 16 14.79 55.30 -21.89
N HIS A 17 15.34 55.77 -23.02
CA HIS A 17 15.99 57.09 -23.06
C HIS A 17 14.85 58.13 -23.03
N THR A 18 14.74 59.11 -22.13
CA THR A 18 15.81 59.92 -21.51
C THR A 18 15.37 60.58 -20.17
N GLU A 19 15.60 59.93 -19.01
CA GLU A 19 15.31 60.57 -17.71
C GLU A 19 16.37 61.65 -17.30
N ASN A 20 17.41 61.86 -18.12
CA ASN A 20 18.53 62.77 -17.83
C ASN A 20 18.34 64.24 -18.27
N GLN A 21 17.26 64.61 -18.97
CA GLN A 21 17.08 66.01 -19.41
C GLN A 21 16.53 66.95 -18.33
N SER A 22 15.72 66.45 -17.38
CA SER A 22 15.09 67.29 -16.34
C SER A 22 16.10 67.93 -15.38
N ASN A 23 17.14 67.17 -15.00
CA ASN A 23 18.11 67.60 -13.98
C ASN A 23 19.05 68.73 -14.48
N ALA A 24 19.24 68.87 -15.79
CA ALA A 24 20.06 69.93 -16.39
C ALA A 24 19.34 71.29 -16.42
N GLN A 25 18.01 71.31 -16.57
CA GLN A 25 17.25 72.57 -16.67
C GLN A 25 17.09 73.27 -15.31
N ASN A 26 17.06 72.53 -14.20
CA ASN A 26 16.80 73.10 -12.88
C ASN A 26 17.99 73.92 -12.32
N LEU A 27 19.23 73.51 -12.63
CA LEU A 27 20.45 74.23 -12.24
C LEU A 27 20.58 75.63 -12.88
N ASN A 28 20.05 75.82 -14.09
CA ASN A 28 20.04 77.13 -14.75
C ASN A 28 18.98 78.10 -14.19
N ARG A 29 17.97 77.62 -13.45
CA ARG A 29 16.91 78.49 -12.91
C ARG A 29 17.35 79.29 -11.68
N ILE A 30 18.32 78.79 -10.91
CA ILE A 30 18.82 79.43 -9.69
C ILE A 30 19.85 80.54 -9.99
N ARG A 31 20.49 80.53 -11.18
CA ARG A 31 21.48 81.54 -11.59
C ARG A 31 20.90 82.85 -12.16
N SER A 32 19.60 82.90 -12.43
CA SER A 32 18.95 84.02 -13.14
C SER A 32 18.13 84.94 -12.22
N SER A 33 18.44 84.97 -10.92
CA SER A 33 17.69 85.75 -9.92
C SER A 33 18.61 86.46 -8.92
N THR A 34 19.64 87.13 -9.43
CA THR A 34 20.42 88.13 -8.68
C THR A 34 20.42 89.43 -9.46
N THR A 35 19.29 90.14 -9.40
CA THR A 35 19.18 91.53 -9.86
C THR A 35 20.00 92.41 -8.92
N ALA A 36 21.29 92.57 -9.24
CA ALA A 36 22.18 93.49 -8.53
C ALA A 36 21.74 94.93 -8.80
N VAL A 37 20.80 95.44 -8.01
CA VAL A 37 20.44 96.85 -7.99
C VAL A 37 21.68 97.63 -7.56
N PRO A 38 22.28 98.48 -8.42
CA PRO A 38 23.45 99.25 -8.04
C PRO A 38 23.07 100.25 -6.94
N PRO A 39 23.96 100.52 -5.96
CA PRO A 39 23.69 101.55 -4.98
C PRO A 39 23.50 102.91 -5.66
N PRO A 40 22.62 103.78 -5.14
CA PRO A 40 22.38 105.09 -5.75
C PRO A 40 23.69 105.89 -5.77
N ARG A 41 24.14 106.29 -6.96
CA ARG A 41 25.28 107.19 -7.11
C ARG A 41 24.99 108.47 -6.31
N PRO A 42 25.87 108.91 -5.39
CA PRO A 42 25.77 110.26 -4.87
C PRO A 42 25.94 111.24 -6.04
N SER A 43 24.99 112.17 -6.20
CA SER A 43 25.09 113.19 -7.24
C SER A 43 26.33 114.04 -7.00
N ALA A 44 27.19 114.18 -8.01
CA ALA A 44 28.45 114.89 -7.87
C ALA A 44 28.23 116.40 -7.87
N ALA A 45 28.46 117.01 -6.70
CA ALA A 45 28.80 118.43 -6.54
C ALA A 45 27.91 119.46 -7.27
N ALA A 46 26.63 119.54 -6.88
CA ALA A 46 25.98 120.85 -6.79
C ALA A 46 26.59 121.61 -5.59
N MET A 47 27.83 122.12 -5.75
CA MET A 47 28.52 122.93 -4.74
C MET A 47 28.78 124.33 -5.29
N GLU A 48 27.76 125.17 -5.14
CA GLU A 48 27.74 126.56 -5.52
C GLU A 48 28.72 127.38 -4.66
N VAL A 49 29.87 127.78 -5.23
CA VAL A 49 30.81 128.71 -4.59
C VAL A 49 30.50 130.12 -5.08
N ALA A 50 29.50 130.75 -4.47
CA ALA A 50 29.17 132.14 -4.70
C ALA A 50 30.35 133.05 -4.27
N ARG A 51 31.03 133.70 -5.23
CA ARG A 51 31.91 134.84 -4.95
C ARG A 51 31.04 136.04 -4.58
N GLY A 52 30.86 136.28 -3.28
CA GLY A 52 30.01 137.35 -2.79
C GLY A 52 30.62 138.75 -2.91
N GLN A 53 29.73 139.73 -3.04
CA GLN A 53 29.88 141.06 -2.44
C GLN A 53 28.60 141.32 -1.63
N GLY A 54 28.74 141.71 -0.37
CA GLY A 54 27.63 141.96 0.57
C GLY A 54 27.32 143.46 0.71
N PRO A 55 26.81 143.95 1.88
CA PRO A 55 26.57 143.22 3.13
C PRO A 55 25.18 143.46 3.78
N GLY A 56 24.85 142.67 4.80
CA GLY A 56 23.71 142.90 5.69
C GLY A 56 23.53 141.75 6.68
N PHE A 57 23.80 141.97 7.97
CA PHE A 57 23.86 140.92 9.00
C PHE A 57 23.04 141.30 10.23
N LEU A 58 22.20 140.38 10.74
CA LEU A 58 21.54 140.49 12.05
C LEU A 58 21.73 139.18 12.85
N PRO A 59 22.19 139.22 14.12
CA PRO A 59 22.58 137.99 14.84
C PRO A 59 21.44 137.06 15.30
N ALA A 60 20.18 137.53 15.27
CA ALA A 60 19.05 136.82 15.85
C ALA A 60 18.56 135.65 14.96
N ASP A 61 18.38 135.90 13.67
CA ASP A 61 17.79 134.91 12.77
C ASP A 61 18.77 133.79 12.42
N LEU A 62 20.07 134.10 12.31
CA LEU A 62 21.13 133.08 12.21
C LEU A 62 21.10 132.07 13.38
N ARG A 63 20.73 132.49 14.60
CA ARG A 63 20.53 131.57 15.74
C ARG A 63 19.27 130.72 15.57
N ARG A 64 18.18 131.31 15.06
CA ARG A 64 16.90 130.63 14.82
C ARG A 64 17.04 129.56 13.72
N ASP A 65 17.71 129.89 12.63
CA ASP A 65 17.98 128.96 11.52
C ASP A 65 18.93 127.83 11.93
N MET A 66 20.00 128.15 12.68
CA MET A 66 20.90 127.11 13.22
C MET A 66 20.20 126.19 14.23
N ALA A 67 19.20 126.68 14.98
CA ALA A 67 18.36 125.83 15.82
C ALA A 67 17.41 124.95 14.98
N ALA A 68 16.73 125.52 13.98
CA ALA A 68 15.85 124.79 13.07
C ALA A 68 16.62 123.70 12.30
N LEU A 69 17.82 124.01 11.81
CA LEU A 69 18.72 123.07 11.12
C LEU A 69 19.15 121.92 12.05
N ARG A 70 19.50 122.20 13.32
CA ARG A 70 19.79 121.14 14.31
C ARG A 70 18.59 120.21 14.52
N VAL A 71 17.38 120.73 14.63
CA VAL A 71 16.15 119.92 14.77
C VAL A 71 15.83 119.15 13.48
N ALA A 72 16.09 119.72 12.31
CA ALA A 72 15.96 119.02 11.02
C ALA A 72 16.98 117.88 10.86
N CYS A 73 18.25 118.11 11.21
CA CYS A 73 19.30 117.09 11.25
C CYS A 73 18.97 115.99 12.27
N GLY A 74 18.53 116.35 13.48
CA GLY A 74 18.09 115.38 14.50
C GLY A 74 16.97 114.48 14.01
N ARG A 75 15.90 115.05 13.44
CA ARG A 75 14.80 114.27 12.84
C ARG A 75 15.26 113.40 11.66
N ARG A 76 16.20 113.86 10.83
CA ARG A 76 16.78 113.05 9.74
C ARG A 76 17.64 111.89 10.26
N ILE A 77 18.36 112.07 11.36
CA ILE A 77 19.14 111.02 12.02
C ILE A 77 18.22 109.98 12.63
N GLU A 78 17.20 110.41 13.38
CA GLU A 78 16.31 109.48 14.08
C GLU A 78 15.41 108.72 13.11
N HIS A 79 14.81 109.40 12.12
CA HIS A 79 14.09 108.73 11.03
C HIS A 79 15.01 107.81 10.17
N GLY A 80 16.31 108.10 10.12
CA GLY A 80 17.32 107.19 9.58
C GLY A 80 17.50 105.93 10.43
N ARG A 81 17.62 106.09 11.76
CA ARG A 81 17.70 105.00 12.74
C ARG A 81 16.45 104.13 12.74
N GLU A 82 15.26 104.73 12.74
CA GLU A 82 13.96 104.05 12.61
C GLU A 82 13.94 103.16 11.36
N ARG A 83 14.28 103.71 10.18
CA ARG A 83 14.35 102.92 8.94
C ARG A 83 15.41 101.82 9.00
N SER A 84 16.58 102.07 9.58
CA SER A 84 17.60 101.03 9.78
C SER A 84 17.14 99.93 10.74
N ALA A 85 16.44 100.26 11.82
CA ALA A 85 15.90 99.32 12.79
C ALA A 85 14.74 98.49 12.20
N ALA A 86 13.84 99.13 11.45
CA ALA A 86 12.74 98.46 10.75
C ALA A 86 13.27 97.52 9.66
N ALA A 87 14.22 97.96 8.84
CA ALA A 87 14.87 97.12 7.83
C ALA A 87 15.63 95.95 8.47
N ALA A 88 16.34 96.19 9.60
CA ALA A 88 17.00 95.13 10.35
C ALA A 88 16.00 94.15 10.99
N SER A 89 14.78 94.57 11.35
CA SER A 89 13.73 93.64 11.78
C SER A 89 13.20 92.82 10.63
N ALA A 90 12.72 93.46 9.56
CA ALA A 90 12.21 92.76 8.37
C ALA A 90 13.24 91.74 7.81
N PHE A 91 14.54 92.04 7.89
CA PHE A 91 15.60 91.10 7.53
C PHE A 91 15.74 89.93 8.52
N ARG A 92 15.66 90.15 9.84
CA ARG A 92 15.61 89.05 10.84
C ARG A 92 14.37 88.18 10.65
N ASP A 93 13.22 88.81 10.42
CA ASP A 93 11.93 88.14 10.26
C ASP A 93 11.91 87.29 8.96
N ALA A 94 12.50 87.81 7.88
CA ALA A 94 12.75 87.06 6.65
C ALA A 94 13.74 85.90 6.83
N LEU A 95 14.82 86.09 7.61
CA LEU A 95 15.78 85.01 7.94
C LEU A 95 15.14 83.91 8.79
N LEU A 96 14.32 84.26 9.78
CA LEU A 96 13.58 83.29 10.60
C LEU A 96 12.56 82.51 9.77
N SER A 97 11.84 83.19 8.88
CA SER A 97 10.91 82.55 7.93
C SER A 97 11.63 81.60 6.97
N ALA A 98 12.73 82.05 6.34
CA ALA A 98 13.55 81.23 5.45
C ALA A 98 14.17 80.01 6.17
N ARG A 99 14.60 80.18 7.43
CA ARG A 99 15.09 79.10 8.28
C ARG A 99 13.98 78.08 8.60
N SER A 100 12.80 78.54 9.03
CA SER A 100 11.65 77.68 9.31
C SER A 100 11.26 76.87 8.07
N LEU A 101 11.26 77.49 6.89
CA LEU A 101 10.98 76.82 5.61
C LEU A 101 12.08 75.79 5.26
N ALA A 102 13.35 76.07 5.54
CA ALA A 102 14.44 75.12 5.34
C ALA A 102 14.31 73.90 6.30
N GLU A 103 14.01 74.14 7.58
CA GLU A 103 13.81 73.08 8.59
C GLU A 103 12.59 72.20 8.23
N GLN A 104 11.48 72.79 7.78
CA GLN A 104 10.33 72.04 7.23
C GLN A 104 10.71 71.20 6.00
N ASN A 105 11.46 71.76 5.05
CA ASN A 105 11.90 71.03 3.85
C ASN A 105 12.81 69.84 4.18
N VAL A 106 13.65 69.94 5.21
CA VAL A 106 14.44 68.79 5.73
C VAL A 106 13.52 67.72 6.32
N ALA A 107 12.58 68.09 7.20
CA ALA A 107 11.63 67.15 7.79
C ALA A 107 10.74 66.45 6.74
N HIS A 108 10.32 67.17 5.69
CA HIS A 108 9.59 66.60 4.55
C HIS A 108 10.47 65.63 3.74
N ARG A 109 11.74 65.99 3.47
CA ARG A 109 12.69 65.11 2.77
C ARG A 109 12.95 63.82 3.54
N GLU A 110 13.10 63.88 4.86
CA GLU A 110 13.21 62.68 5.68
C GLU A 110 11.94 61.81 5.62
N LYS A 111 10.75 62.40 5.69
CA LYS A 111 9.48 61.66 5.58
C LYS A 111 9.36 60.99 4.22
N LEU A 112 9.77 61.66 3.14
CA LEU A 112 9.81 61.09 1.79
C LEU A 112 10.81 59.93 1.68
N ASN A 113 12.00 60.04 2.28
CA ASN A 113 12.95 58.92 2.35
C ASN A 113 12.35 57.72 3.11
N ARG A 114 11.77 57.95 4.30
CA ARG A 114 11.11 56.91 5.10
C ARG A 114 10.00 56.18 4.32
N LEU A 115 9.19 56.92 3.54
CA LEU A 115 8.17 56.33 2.65
C LEU A 115 8.78 55.56 1.47
N LYS A 116 9.90 56.04 0.89
CA LYS A 116 10.61 55.37 -0.21
C LYS A 116 11.25 54.06 0.23
N ASP A 117 11.78 54.00 1.44
CA ASP A 117 12.36 52.78 2.01
C ASP A 117 11.28 51.77 2.41
N GLN A 118 10.11 52.25 2.90
CA GLN A 118 8.92 51.41 3.09
C GLN A 118 8.42 50.83 1.76
N LEU A 119 8.31 51.64 0.70
CA LEU A 119 7.93 51.18 -0.64
C LEU A 119 8.87 50.07 -1.13
N ARG A 120 10.18 50.28 -1.06
CA ARG A 120 11.20 49.28 -1.42
C ARG A 120 11.04 47.97 -0.64
N GLY A 121 10.72 48.05 0.66
CA GLY A 121 10.45 46.89 1.49
C GLY A 121 9.23 46.08 1.02
N VAL A 122 8.15 46.76 0.64
CA VAL A 122 6.93 46.13 0.10
C VAL A 122 7.19 45.55 -1.30
N GLU A 123 7.92 46.24 -2.17
CA GLU A 123 8.33 45.75 -3.49
C GLU A 123 9.15 44.46 -3.39
N ALA A 124 10.13 44.42 -2.48
CA ALA A 124 10.95 43.23 -2.23
C ALA A 124 10.12 42.05 -1.68
N ALA A 125 9.25 42.31 -0.70
CA ALA A 125 8.35 41.30 -0.14
C ALA A 125 7.36 40.75 -1.17
N LEU A 126 6.87 41.58 -2.09
CA LEU A 126 6.01 41.16 -3.20
C LEU A 126 6.78 40.27 -4.20
N ALA A 127 8.02 40.64 -4.55
CA ALA A 127 8.86 39.83 -5.44
C ALA A 127 9.18 38.45 -4.83
N GLU A 128 9.48 38.38 -3.53
CA GLU A 128 9.67 37.13 -2.80
C GLU A 128 8.37 36.30 -2.76
N ALA A 129 7.24 36.92 -2.43
CA ALA A 129 5.94 36.24 -2.38
C ALA A 129 5.54 35.64 -3.74
N LEU A 130 5.77 36.36 -4.85
CA LEU A 130 5.54 35.88 -6.21
C LEU A 130 6.47 34.71 -6.56
N SER A 131 7.75 34.76 -6.19
CA SER A 131 8.69 33.65 -6.39
C SER A 131 8.25 32.38 -5.65
N ILE A 132 7.86 32.54 -4.38
CA ILE A 132 7.30 31.46 -3.54
C ILE A 132 5.98 30.93 -4.12
N GLN A 133 5.12 31.79 -4.65
CA GLN A 133 3.86 31.40 -5.29
C GLN A 133 4.09 30.57 -6.55
N THR A 134 4.98 31.01 -7.45
CA THR A 134 5.33 30.27 -8.68
C THR A 134 5.94 28.91 -8.35
N LYS A 135 6.87 28.84 -7.38
CA LYS A 135 7.44 27.57 -6.92
C LYS A 135 6.37 26.62 -6.35
N LYS A 136 5.52 27.09 -5.44
CA LYS A 136 4.42 26.28 -4.88
C LYS A 136 3.39 25.88 -5.95
N GLY A 137 3.22 26.69 -7.00
CA GLY A 137 2.40 26.37 -8.16
C GLY A 137 2.95 25.20 -8.97
N SER A 138 4.25 25.21 -9.28
CA SER A 138 4.90 24.09 -10.01
C SER A 138 4.97 22.82 -9.17
N GLU A 139 5.29 22.91 -7.88
CA GLU A 139 5.24 21.79 -6.93
C GLU A 139 3.84 21.15 -6.90
N ARG A 140 2.78 21.95 -6.77
CA ARG A 140 1.39 21.47 -6.83
C ARG A 140 1.07 20.78 -8.15
N LYS A 141 1.46 21.37 -9.29
CA LYS A 141 1.24 20.78 -10.63
C LYS A 141 1.88 19.40 -10.75
N LEU A 142 3.15 19.28 -10.36
CA LEU A 142 3.89 18.00 -10.36
C LEU A 142 3.24 16.97 -9.42
N THR A 143 2.79 17.36 -8.23
CA THR A 143 2.05 16.43 -7.34
C THR A 143 0.72 16.00 -7.93
N SER A 144 0.00 16.90 -8.61
CA SER A 144 -1.27 16.57 -9.28
C SER A 144 -1.05 15.59 -10.43
N GLU A 145 -0.04 15.81 -11.27
CA GLU A 145 0.33 14.93 -12.37
C GLU A 145 0.77 13.54 -11.87
N SER A 146 1.56 13.51 -10.78
CA SER A 146 1.94 12.26 -10.11
C SER A 146 0.73 11.52 -9.53
N ILE A 147 -0.25 12.22 -8.97
CA ILE A 147 -1.49 11.63 -8.44
C ILE A 147 -2.34 11.10 -9.60
N SER A 148 -2.53 11.85 -10.68
CA SER A 148 -3.27 11.40 -11.86
C SER A 148 -2.67 10.13 -12.47
N ASN A 149 -1.34 10.10 -12.66
CA ASN A 149 -0.64 8.91 -13.16
C ASN A 149 -0.78 7.71 -12.19
N ALA A 150 -0.73 7.95 -10.88
CA ALA A 150 -0.98 6.92 -9.88
C ALA A 150 -2.44 6.42 -9.89
N THR A 151 -3.43 7.28 -10.14
CA THR A 151 -4.83 6.84 -10.26
C THR A 151 -5.08 6.00 -11.52
N THR A 152 -4.54 6.40 -12.67
CA THR A 152 -4.68 5.64 -13.93
C THR A 152 -4.06 4.24 -13.80
N THR A 153 -2.85 4.15 -13.25
CA THR A 153 -2.16 2.87 -13.05
C THR A 153 -2.84 1.98 -12.01
N ASN A 154 -3.39 2.56 -10.92
CA ASN A 154 -4.21 1.80 -9.97
C ASN A 154 -5.48 1.24 -10.61
N GLU A 155 -6.15 1.98 -11.51
CA GLU A 155 -7.36 1.48 -12.17
C GLU A 155 -7.06 0.36 -13.18
N GLN A 156 -5.96 0.47 -13.93
CA GLN A 156 -5.44 -0.60 -14.79
C GLN A 156 -5.10 -1.87 -13.98
N LEU A 157 -4.51 -1.72 -12.79
CA LEU A 157 -4.25 -2.85 -11.91
C LEU A 157 -5.53 -3.46 -11.32
N ARG A 158 -6.58 -2.66 -11.09
CA ARG A 158 -7.88 -3.16 -10.64
C ARG A 158 -8.58 -4.00 -11.71
N THR A 159 -8.62 -3.56 -12.97
CA THR A 159 -9.23 -4.34 -14.05
C THR A 159 -8.50 -5.68 -14.20
N LEU A 160 -7.17 -5.67 -14.29
CA LEU A 160 -6.36 -6.89 -14.37
C LEU A 160 -6.59 -7.84 -13.18
N VAL A 161 -6.78 -7.33 -11.96
CA VAL A 161 -7.08 -8.15 -10.77
C VAL A 161 -8.52 -8.71 -10.79
N LEU A 162 -9.47 -8.05 -11.45
CA LEU A 162 -10.82 -8.57 -11.65
C LEU A 162 -10.82 -9.65 -12.75
N ASP A 163 -10.18 -9.41 -13.89
CA ASP A 163 -10.04 -10.37 -14.99
C ASP A 163 -9.32 -11.66 -14.53
N GLN A 164 -8.26 -11.50 -13.73
CA GLN A 164 -7.52 -12.62 -13.15
C GLN A 164 -8.32 -13.41 -12.09
N ARG A 165 -9.36 -12.80 -11.49
CA ARG A 165 -10.30 -13.51 -10.60
C ARG A 165 -11.37 -14.23 -11.41
N ALA A 166 -11.96 -13.59 -12.42
CA ALA A 166 -12.96 -14.21 -13.29
C ALA A 166 -12.42 -15.49 -13.94
N THR A 167 -11.26 -15.40 -14.59
CA THR A 167 -10.58 -16.57 -15.20
C THR A 167 -10.24 -17.67 -14.19
N ARG A 168 -9.77 -17.33 -12.98
CA ARG A 168 -9.55 -18.30 -11.89
C ARG A 168 -10.85 -19.00 -11.49
N ASP A 169 -11.96 -18.26 -11.41
CA ASP A 169 -13.24 -18.78 -10.96
C ASP A 169 -13.91 -19.62 -12.05
N GLU A 170 -13.70 -19.30 -13.33
CA GLU A 170 -14.00 -20.17 -14.48
C GLU A 170 -13.25 -21.51 -14.39
N TYR A 171 -11.93 -21.50 -14.14
CA TYR A 171 -11.16 -22.73 -13.94
C TYR A 171 -11.62 -23.53 -12.72
N ALA A 172 -11.96 -22.86 -11.61
CA ALA A 172 -12.47 -23.52 -10.41
C ALA A 172 -13.83 -24.21 -10.67
N ASN A 173 -14.71 -23.58 -11.44
CA ASN A 173 -15.99 -24.17 -11.86
C ASN A 173 -15.75 -25.36 -12.82
N ALA A 174 -14.85 -25.24 -13.79
CA ALA A 174 -14.51 -26.32 -14.73
C ALA A 174 -13.93 -27.55 -14.00
N ILE A 175 -13.02 -27.35 -13.05
CA ILE A 175 -12.47 -28.43 -12.20
C ILE A 175 -13.58 -29.06 -11.36
N SER A 176 -14.47 -28.26 -10.78
CA SER A 176 -15.60 -28.78 -9.97
C SER A 176 -16.55 -29.66 -10.79
N HIS A 177 -16.87 -29.26 -12.03
CA HIS A 177 -17.66 -30.08 -12.95
C HIS A 177 -16.94 -31.37 -13.36
N GLN A 178 -15.62 -31.33 -13.57
CA GLN A 178 -14.84 -32.53 -13.89
C GLN A 178 -14.77 -33.51 -12.71
N LEU A 179 -14.61 -33.00 -11.48
CA LEU A 179 -14.61 -33.84 -10.27
C LEU A 179 -15.98 -34.50 -10.04
N GLN A 180 -17.09 -33.77 -10.21
CA GLN A 180 -18.43 -34.38 -10.11
C GLN A 180 -18.63 -35.47 -11.17
N ALA A 181 -18.21 -35.23 -12.42
CA ALA A 181 -18.34 -36.23 -13.49
C ALA A 181 -17.48 -37.48 -13.26
N ILE A 182 -16.40 -37.39 -12.48
CA ILE A 182 -15.60 -38.54 -12.04
C ILE A 182 -16.29 -39.27 -10.89
N GLU A 183 -16.76 -38.56 -9.85
CA GLU A 183 -17.50 -39.13 -8.71
C GLU A 183 -18.77 -39.87 -9.19
N ASP A 184 -19.53 -39.27 -10.10
CA ASP A 184 -20.71 -39.87 -10.71
C ASP A 184 -20.35 -41.15 -11.49
N LEU A 185 -19.20 -41.19 -12.18
CA LEU A 185 -18.74 -42.35 -12.93
C LEU A 185 -18.25 -43.49 -12.02
N GLU A 186 -17.48 -43.16 -10.99
CA GLU A 186 -16.99 -44.10 -9.97
C GLU A 186 -18.16 -44.74 -9.20
N ALA A 187 -19.13 -43.93 -8.76
CA ALA A 187 -20.34 -44.43 -8.09
C ALA A 187 -21.17 -45.37 -8.98
N ASN A 188 -21.27 -45.09 -10.27
CA ASN A 188 -21.93 -45.98 -11.23
C ASN A 188 -21.14 -47.28 -11.45
N PHE A 189 -19.81 -47.22 -11.54
CA PHE A 189 -18.95 -48.40 -11.71
C PHE A 189 -19.02 -49.33 -10.50
N ASP A 190 -18.89 -48.79 -9.28
CA ASP A 190 -18.98 -49.57 -8.04
C ASP A 190 -20.36 -50.18 -7.85
N ALA A 191 -21.44 -49.45 -8.20
CA ALA A 191 -22.80 -49.96 -8.04
C ALA A 191 -23.18 -51.03 -9.09
N ALA A 192 -22.75 -50.90 -10.35
CA ALA A 192 -23.11 -51.81 -11.43
C ALA A 192 -22.10 -52.95 -11.62
N GLY A 193 -20.80 -52.62 -11.69
CA GLY A 193 -19.71 -53.58 -11.90
C GLY A 193 -19.65 -54.63 -10.81
N LYS A 194 -19.81 -54.22 -9.55
CA LYS A 194 -19.86 -55.15 -8.41
C LYS A 194 -21.04 -56.12 -8.49
N ARG A 195 -22.25 -55.64 -8.77
CA ARG A 195 -23.45 -56.51 -8.90
C ARG A 195 -23.27 -57.55 -10.00
N ASN A 196 -22.72 -57.14 -11.14
CA ASN A 196 -22.46 -58.05 -12.27
C ASN A 196 -21.39 -59.11 -11.90
N LEU A 197 -20.37 -58.73 -11.12
CA LEU A 197 -19.33 -59.65 -10.64
C LEU A 197 -19.87 -60.62 -9.57
N ASP A 198 -20.61 -60.13 -8.57
CA ASP A 198 -21.24 -60.93 -7.53
C ASP A 198 -22.24 -61.93 -8.14
N GLU A 199 -23.03 -61.51 -9.14
CA GLU A 199 -23.89 -62.42 -9.92
C GLU A 199 -23.07 -63.46 -10.69
N ALA A 200 -22.01 -63.06 -11.42
CA ALA A 200 -21.18 -64.01 -12.17
C ALA A 200 -20.56 -65.08 -11.24
N ILE A 201 -20.03 -64.67 -10.07
CA ILE A 201 -19.49 -65.58 -9.04
C ILE A 201 -20.58 -66.54 -8.55
N MET A 202 -21.80 -66.05 -8.30
CA MET A 202 -22.95 -66.90 -7.96
C MET A 202 -23.26 -67.91 -9.08
N TRP A 203 -23.25 -67.53 -10.36
CA TRP A 203 -23.50 -68.46 -11.47
C TRP A 203 -22.42 -69.54 -11.57
N TYR A 204 -21.14 -69.19 -11.45
CA TYR A 204 -20.03 -70.16 -11.46
C TYR A 204 -20.11 -71.14 -10.29
N SER A 205 -20.37 -70.64 -9.07
CA SER A 205 -20.55 -71.48 -7.87
C SER A 205 -21.78 -72.38 -7.98
N LYS A 206 -22.94 -71.82 -8.38
CA LYS A 206 -24.21 -72.54 -8.43
C LYS A 206 -24.28 -73.61 -9.51
N PHE A 207 -23.84 -73.30 -10.73
CA PHE A 207 -24.04 -74.17 -11.90
C PHE A 207 -22.82 -75.02 -12.25
N LEU A 208 -21.60 -74.48 -12.18
CA LEU A 208 -20.39 -75.28 -12.37
C LEU A 208 -19.91 -75.93 -11.07
N GLY A 209 -20.41 -75.53 -9.90
CA GLY A 209 -19.85 -75.99 -8.62
C GLY A 209 -18.43 -75.47 -8.40
N PHE A 210 -18.09 -74.31 -8.98
CA PHE A 210 -16.71 -73.83 -9.08
C PHE A 210 -16.53 -72.51 -8.34
N GLN A 211 -15.55 -72.45 -7.45
CA GLN A 211 -15.23 -71.29 -6.63
C GLN A 211 -13.72 -71.05 -6.60
N VAL A 212 -13.32 -69.78 -6.49
CA VAL A 212 -11.92 -69.37 -6.38
C VAL A 212 -11.78 -68.49 -5.15
N VAL A 213 -10.88 -68.87 -4.23
CA VAL A 213 -10.67 -68.21 -2.94
C VAL A 213 -9.23 -67.72 -2.87
N ALA A 214 -9.04 -66.44 -2.52
CA ALA A 214 -7.73 -65.85 -2.30
C ALA A 214 -7.27 -66.07 -0.84
N GLY A 215 -6.01 -66.46 -0.66
CA GLY A 215 -5.36 -66.65 0.64
C GLY A 215 -3.84 -66.52 0.49
N GLU A 216 -3.07 -67.46 1.05
CA GLU A 216 -1.61 -67.51 0.81
C GLU A 216 -1.26 -67.82 -0.67
N GLY A 217 -2.18 -68.51 -1.36
CA GLY A 217 -2.21 -68.66 -2.80
C GLY A 217 -3.64 -68.50 -3.33
N VAL A 218 -3.87 -68.90 -4.57
CA VAL A 218 -5.20 -68.99 -5.18
C VAL A 218 -5.71 -70.42 -5.04
N LYS A 219 -6.76 -70.61 -4.22
CA LYS A 219 -7.39 -71.90 -3.96
C LYS A 219 -8.59 -72.09 -4.88
N PHE A 220 -8.53 -73.10 -5.73
CA PHE A 220 -9.57 -73.51 -6.66
C PHE A 220 -10.38 -74.64 -6.02
N VAL A 221 -11.66 -74.39 -5.76
CA VAL A 221 -12.57 -75.32 -5.09
C VAL A 221 -13.64 -75.79 -6.06
N PHE A 222 -13.87 -77.10 -6.09
CA PHE A 222 -14.89 -77.76 -6.87
C PHE A 222 -15.81 -78.57 -5.95
N ASN A 223 -17.10 -78.27 -5.96
CA ASN A 223 -18.15 -79.22 -5.60
C ASN A 223 -18.80 -79.77 -6.88
N LYS A 224 -19.76 -80.69 -6.76
CA LYS A 224 -20.42 -81.38 -7.90
C LYS A 224 -19.38 -82.03 -8.83
N VAL A 225 -18.42 -82.69 -8.19
CA VAL A 225 -17.37 -83.50 -8.81
C VAL A 225 -17.81 -84.97 -8.84
N ASP A 226 -18.28 -85.46 -7.69
CA ASP A 226 -19.05 -86.69 -7.58
C ASP A 226 -20.54 -86.41 -7.76
N MET A 227 -21.27 -87.37 -8.34
CA MET A 227 -22.73 -87.37 -8.45
C MET A 227 -23.41 -87.99 -7.23
N GLN A 228 -22.75 -88.91 -6.50
CA GLN A 228 -23.32 -89.54 -5.30
C GLN A 228 -23.20 -88.62 -4.07
N SER A 229 -22.16 -87.79 -4.02
CA SER A 229 -21.87 -86.82 -2.97
C SER A 229 -21.59 -85.42 -3.54
N PRO A 230 -22.61 -84.72 -4.07
CA PRO A 230 -22.42 -83.46 -4.80
C PRO A 230 -21.86 -82.31 -3.94
N ASP A 231 -22.03 -82.38 -2.62
CA ASP A 231 -21.56 -81.36 -1.67
C ASP A 231 -20.11 -81.59 -1.20
N ASN A 232 -19.46 -82.70 -1.58
CA ASN A 232 -18.06 -82.95 -1.25
C ASN A 232 -17.14 -81.97 -2.00
N GLU A 233 -16.24 -81.31 -1.26
CA GLU A 233 -15.27 -80.37 -1.80
C GLU A 233 -13.97 -81.06 -2.22
N TYR A 234 -13.57 -80.79 -3.46
CA TYR A 234 -12.30 -81.18 -4.06
C TYR A 234 -11.56 -79.90 -4.40
N PHE A 235 -10.29 -79.76 -4.04
CA PHE A 235 -9.59 -78.48 -4.24
C PHE A 235 -8.10 -78.63 -4.49
N PHE A 236 -7.53 -77.58 -5.06
CA PHE A 236 -6.09 -77.35 -5.05
C PHE A 236 -5.76 -75.88 -4.79
N CYS A 237 -4.57 -75.61 -4.26
CA CYS A 237 -4.07 -74.25 -4.04
C CYS A 237 -2.74 -74.06 -4.78
N ILE A 238 -2.68 -73.07 -5.68
CA ILE A 238 -1.47 -72.68 -6.40
C ILE A 238 -0.99 -71.29 -5.97
N LYS A 239 0.33 -71.09 -5.94
CA LYS A 239 0.98 -69.83 -5.62
C LYS A 239 2.07 -69.54 -6.64
N VAL A 240 2.06 -68.33 -7.19
CA VAL A 240 3.10 -67.87 -8.12
C VAL A 240 4.26 -67.32 -7.28
N ASN A 241 5.45 -67.87 -7.48
CA ASN A 241 6.69 -67.45 -6.82
C ASN A 241 7.74 -67.20 -7.90
N LYS A 242 8.16 -65.93 -8.09
CA LYS A 242 9.11 -65.53 -9.14
C LYS A 242 8.71 -66.05 -10.54
N ASP A 243 7.46 -65.78 -10.90
CA ASP A 243 6.83 -66.15 -12.18
C ASP A 243 6.64 -67.67 -12.43
N GLU A 244 7.05 -68.55 -11.51
CA GLU A 244 6.75 -69.99 -11.53
C GLU A 244 5.53 -70.31 -10.64
N TYR A 245 4.61 -71.14 -11.15
CA TYR A 245 3.52 -71.74 -10.41
C TYR A 245 4.02 -72.89 -9.53
N SER A 246 3.65 -72.85 -8.25
CA SER A 246 3.88 -73.91 -7.28
C SER A 246 2.55 -74.39 -6.68
N LEU A 247 2.42 -75.70 -6.47
CA LEU A 247 1.25 -76.32 -5.86
C LEU A 247 1.49 -76.49 -4.36
N ILE A 248 0.68 -75.83 -3.53
CA ILE A 248 0.76 -75.88 -2.06
C ILE A 248 -0.05 -77.06 -1.52
N GLU A 249 -1.27 -77.22 -2.02
CA GLU A 249 -2.31 -78.06 -1.44
C GLU A 249 -3.10 -78.73 -2.55
N CYS A 250 -3.45 -80.01 -2.39
CA CYS A 250 -4.26 -80.77 -3.34
C CYS A 250 -5.01 -81.88 -2.62
N VAL A 251 -6.34 -81.80 -2.59
CA VAL A 251 -7.22 -82.73 -1.88
C VAL A 251 -8.35 -83.19 -2.81
N PRO A 252 -8.47 -84.49 -3.10
CA PRO A 252 -7.52 -85.57 -2.79
C PRO A 252 -6.20 -85.42 -3.57
N LEU A 253 -5.10 -85.95 -3.02
CA LEU A 253 -3.79 -85.88 -3.68
C LEU A 253 -3.77 -86.68 -4.99
N LEU A 254 -3.47 -86.01 -6.09
CA LEU A 254 -3.39 -86.61 -7.44
C LEU A 254 -1.96 -87.05 -7.76
N LYS A 255 -1.81 -88.28 -8.28
CA LYS A 255 -0.50 -88.90 -8.56
C LYS A 255 0.33 -88.19 -9.64
N ASP A 256 -0.35 -87.50 -10.56
CA ASP A 256 0.25 -86.77 -11.69
C ASP A 256 0.31 -85.25 -11.46
N SER A 257 0.00 -84.78 -10.25
CA SER A 257 -0.05 -83.33 -9.93
C SER A 257 1.26 -82.59 -10.21
N GLU A 258 2.43 -83.22 -9.98
CA GLU A 258 3.74 -82.62 -10.27
C GLU A 258 4.00 -82.47 -11.78
N GLU A 259 3.53 -83.41 -12.60
CA GLU A 259 3.63 -83.34 -14.07
C GLU A 259 2.73 -82.24 -14.63
N LEU A 260 1.52 -82.10 -14.08
CA LEU A 260 0.57 -81.06 -14.47
C LEU A 260 1.09 -79.65 -14.11
N VAL A 261 1.80 -79.50 -12.98
CA VAL A 261 2.46 -78.22 -12.60
C VAL A 261 3.62 -77.89 -13.55
N LYS A 262 4.35 -78.90 -14.05
CA LYS A 262 5.39 -78.69 -15.08
C LYS A 262 4.79 -78.28 -16.42
N ASP A 263 3.70 -78.92 -16.87
CA ASP A 263 2.96 -78.50 -18.07
C ASP A 263 2.38 -77.08 -17.93
N LEU A 264 1.85 -76.72 -16.76
CA LEU A 264 1.40 -75.35 -16.46
C LEU A 264 2.55 -74.33 -16.55
N ASN A 265 3.72 -74.61 -15.96
CA ASN A 265 4.87 -73.72 -16.06
C ASN A 265 5.43 -73.60 -17.48
N CYS A 266 5.37 -74.66 -18.29
CA CYS A 266 5.81 -74.63 -19.69
C CYS A 266 4.81 -73.95 -20.64
N THR A 267 3.51 -73.94 -20.33
CA THR A 267 2.45 -73.44 -21.25
C THR A 267 1.75 -72.17 -20.80
N ASN A 268 1.81 -71.84 -19.50
CA ASN A 268 1.03 -70.79 -18.83
C ASN A 268 -0.51 -70.92 -19.01
N ASP A 269 -1.00 -72.09 -19.44
CA ASP A 269 -2.44 -72.32 -19.66
C ASP A 269 -3.14 -72.80 -18.38
N LEU A 270 -3.41 -71.84 -17.50
CA LEU A 270 -4.14 -72.06 -16.26
C LEU A 270 -5.56 -72.63 -16.50
N PHE A 271 -6.20 -72.32 -17.62
CA PHE A 271 -7.55 -72.81 -17.92
C PHE A 271 -7.55 -74.30 -18.28
N LYS A 272 -6.61 -74.74 -19.11
CA LYS A 272 -6.33 -76.16 -19.38
C LYS A 272 -5.98 -76.89 -18.09
N PHE A 273 -5.08 -76.35 -17.26
CA PHE A 273 -4.69 -76.94 -15.98
C PHE A 273 -5.90 -77.13 -15.04
N VAL A 274 -6.69 -76.08 -14.80
CA VAL A 274 -7.93 -76.12 -13.99
C VAL A 274 -8.90 -77.21 -14.48
N ARG A 275 -9.06 -77.35 -15.81
CA ARG A 275 -9.92 -78.38 -16.42
C ARG A 275 -9.38 -79.79 -16.25
N ILE A 276 -8.07 -80.01 -16.40
CA ILE A 276 -7.45 -81.31 -16.20
C ILE A 276 -7.55 -81.73 -14.73
N MET A 277 -7.22 -80.83 -13.79
CA MET A 277 -7.35 -81.08 -12.35
C MET A 277 -8.77 -81.52 -11.97
N ARG A 278 -9.80 -80.82 -12.47
CA ARG A 278 -11.21 -81.24 -12.26
C ARG A 278 -11.49 -82.64 -12.83
N SER A 279 -11.02 -82.93 -14.04
CA SER A 279 -11.22 -84.25 -14.66
C SER A 279 -10.52 -85.37 -13.87
N ARG A 280 -9.35 -85.09 -13.28
CA ARG A 280 -8.66 -86.03 -12.38
C ARG A 280 -9.40 -86.23 -11.07
N PHE A 281 -9.96 -85.18 -10.46
CA PHE A 281 -10.82 -85.31 -9.28
C PHE A 281 -12.07 -86.16 -9.56
N GLN A 282 -12.73 -85.97 -10.70
CA GLN A 282 -13.85 -86.82 -11.15
C GLN A 282 -13.41 -88.29 -11.30
N ALA A 283 -12.25 -88.53 -11.94
CA ALA A 283 -11.71 -89.88 -12.13
C ALA A 283 -11.22 -90.55 -10.82
N ALA A 284 -10.94 -89.77 -9.77
CA ALA A 284 -10.63 -90.26 -8.42
C ALA A 284 -11.91 -90.61 -7.64
N ALA A 285 -12.93 -89.73 -7.68
CA ALA A 285 -14.23 -89.94 -7.05
C ALA A 285 -14.88 -91.25 -7.54
N SER A 286 -15.01 -91.44 -8.85
CA SER A 286 -15.59 -92.64 -9.47
C SER A 286 -14.83 -93.95 -9.22
N LYS A 287 -13.68 -93.91 -8.52
CA LYS A 287 -12.86 -95.09 -8.17
C LYS A 287 -12.87 -95.43 -6.68
N GLY A 288 -13.65 -94.72 -5.85
CA GLY A 288 -13.85 -95.10 -4.44
C GLY A 288 -12.58 -95.08 -3.59
N ALA A 289 -11.68 -94.13 -3.85
CA ALA A 289 -10.41 -94.04 -3.13
C ALA A 289 -10.61 -93.58 -1.66
N HIS A 290 -10.65 -94.52 -0.73
CA HIS A 290 -10.56 -94.24 0.71
C HIS A 290 -9.34 -93.36 1.02
N PRO A 291 -9.46 -92.34 1.90
CA PRO A 291 -8.30 -91.60 2.38
C PRO A 291 -7.47 -92.50 3.29
N ALA A 292 -6.32 -92.95 2.80
CA ALA A 292 -5.35 -93.70 3.59
C ALA A 292 -4.66 -92.76 4.60
N ILE A 293 -5.13 -92.78 5.85
CA ILE A 293 -4.45 -92.09 6.96
C ILE A 293 -3.10 -92.76 7.19
N LEU A 294 -2.02 -91.99 7.12
CA LEU A 294 -0.65 -92.45 7.35
C LEU A 294 -0.43 -92.75 8.84
N LEU A 295 -0.39 -94.04 9.18
CA LEU A 295 0.09 -94.54 10.48
C LEU A 295 1.26 -95.49 10.26
N CYS A 296 2.47 -95.00 10.48
CA CYS A 296 3.71 -95.78 10.51
C CYS A 296 4.60 -95.35 11.69
N ILE A 297 4.20 -95.72 12.92
CA ILE A 297 5.10 -95.76 14.08
C ILE A 297 4.82 -97.06 14.83
N ASP A 298 5.80 -97.97 14.82
CA ASP A 298 6.00 -98.97 15.87
C ASP A 298 7.48 -99.37 15.89
N THR A 299 8.10 -99.35 17.08
CA THR A 299 8.93 -100.46 17.55
C THR A 299 9.28 -100.30 19.05
N SER A 300 8.57 -101.06 19.88
CA SER A 300 9.09 -101.67 21.14
C SER A 300 9.43 -100.80 22.37
N SER A 301 8.64 -100.99 23.44
CA SER A 301 8.98 -101.25 24.87
C SER A 301 10.22 -100.56 25.54
N THR A 302 10.19 -100.14 26.82
CA THR A 302 9.54 -100.77 28.00
C THR A 302 9.18 -99.71 29.09
N ALA A 303 8.49 -100.11 30.17
CA ALA A 303 7.99 -99.26 31.27
C ALA A 303 9.10 -98.59 32.13
N ILE A 304 8.80 -97.65 33.05
CA ILE A 304 8.30 -97.89 34.42
C ILE A 304 7.68 -96.61 35.07
N SER A 305 6.59 -96.79 35.84
CA SER A 305 6.00 -95.93 36.91
C SER A 305 5.51 -94.50 36.66
N SER A 306 4.21 -94.29 36.96
CA SER A 306 3.56 -93.04 37.40
C SER A 306 3.77 -92.84 38.94
N PRO A 307 3.02 -92.01 39.73
CA PRO A 307 2.02 -90.94 39.46
C PRO A 307 2.27 -89.65 40.33
N PRO A 308 1.29 -88.77 40.69
CA PRO A 308 0.08 -88.27 40.01
C PRO A 308 -0.01 -86.71 39.88
N ALA A 309 -1.11 -86.26 39.27
CA ALA A 309 -1.60 -84.90 39.02
C ALA A 309 -1.84 -83.94 40.22
N MET A 310 -1.93 -82.63 39.90
CA MET A 310 -3.13 -81.75 40.05
C MET A 310 -3.17 -80.77 38.84
N SER A 311 -4.28 -80.34 38.22
CA SER A 311 -5.44 -79.53 38.69
C SER A 311 -5.05 -78.07 39.03
N VAL A 312 -5.73 -76.99 38.60
CA VAL A 312 -7.07 -76.80 37.95
C VAL A 312 -7.14 -75.54 37.04
N ASP A 313 -8.17 -75.49 36.19
CA ASP A 313 -8.96 -74.37 35.61
C ASP A 313 -8.40 -73.01 35.11
N THR A 314 -8.61 -72.79 33.80
CA THR A 314 -9.68 -71.94 33.19
C THR A 314 -10.03 -70.53 33.73
N THR A 315 -9.87 -69.50 32.86
CA THR A 315 -10.82 -68.37 32.59
C THR A 315 -10.34 -67.63 31.32
N SER A 316 -11.18 -67.33 30.31
CA SER A 316 -12.11 -66.17 30.13
C SER A 316 -11.49 -64.80 30.46
N GLU A 317 -11.65 -63.71 29.70
CA GLU A 317 -12.59 -63.35 28.62
C GLU A 317 -11.92 -62.28 27.70
N SER A 318 -11.98 -62.36 26.37
CA SER A 318 -12.88 -61.64 25.43
C SER A 318 -12.83 -60.08 25.39
N THR A 319 -12.99 -59.55 24.16
CA THR A 319 -13.22 -58.14 23.75
C THR A 319 -12.03 -57.14 23.75
N THR A 320 -11.98 -56.06 22.95
CA THR A 320 -12.52 -55.74 21.60
C THR A 320 -11.82 -54.47 21.09
N ASN A 321 -11.45 -54.45 19.80
CA ASN A 321 -11.11 -53.32 18.91
C ASN A 321 -11.16 -51.87 19.45
N GLN A 322 -10.08 -51.09 19.21
CA GLN A 322 -10.19 -49.92 18.33
C GLN A 322 -8.86 -49.35 17.82
N SER A 323 -8.91 -48.76 16.63
CA SER A 323 -7.80 -48.10 15.93
C SER A 323 -7.64 -46.63 16.35
N HIS A 324 -6.45 -46.05 16.20
CA HIS A 324 -6.21 -45.02 15.16
C HIS A 324 -4.78 -44.46 15.20
N SER A 325 -4.24 -44.12 14.03
CA SER A 325 -2.96 -43.43 13.84
C SER A 325 -3.09 -41.93 14.14
N ARG A 326 -1.98 -41.28 14.53
CA ARG A 326 -1.94 -39.83 14.75
C ARG A 326 -0.63 -39.21 14.27
N ASN A 327 -0.59 -38.85 12.99
CA ASN A 327 0.53 -38.12 12.41
C ASN A 327 0.70 -36.74 13.07
N ARG A 328 1.95 -36.35 13.30
CA ARG A 328 2.33 -35.17 14.09
C ARG A 328 2.85 -34.05 13.19
N SER A 329 2.01 -33.05 12.92
CA SER A 329 2.46 -31.80 12.31
C SER A 329 3.48 -31.09 13.23
N LYS A 330 4.42 -30.36 12.63
CA LYS A 330 5.53 -29.73 13.36
C LYS A 330 5.89 -28.38 12.74
N ASN A 331 5.03 -27.39 12.98
CA ASN A 331 5.33 -25.99 12.69
C ASN A 331 6.62 -25.57 13.42
N GLN A 332 7.46 -24.78 12.77
CA GLN A 332 8.62 -24.15 13.40
C GLN A 332 8.44 -22.64 13.42
N ASP A 333 8.29 -22.09 14.61
CA ASP A 333 8.42 -20.67 14.93
C ASP A 333 9.46 -20.54 16.04
N ALA A 334 10.55 -19.80 15.82
CA ALA A 334 11.60 -19.60 16.81
C ALA A 334 12.25 -18.21 16.66
N ARG A 335 12.16 -17.39 17.72
CA ARG A 335 12.57 -15.98 17.73
C ARG A 335 13.62 -15.69 18.81
N ALA A 336 14.90 -15.58 18.42
CA ALA A 336 16.02 -15.10 19.24
C ALA A 336 17.26 -14.91 18.33
N LYS A 337 18.24 -14.02 18.59
CA LYS A 337 18.41 -12.94 19.59
C LYS A 337 19.45 -11.92 19.09
N ARG A 338 19.26 -10.65 19.47
CA ARG A 338 20.24 -9.53 19.63
C ARG A 338 21.66 -9.63 19.01
N GLY A 339 21.99 -8.64 18.19
CA GLY A 339 23.33 -8.03 18.05
C GLY A 339 23.16 -6.53 17.81
N ALA A 340 24.01 -5.66 18.40
CA ALA A 340 23.75 -4.20 18.38
C ALA A 340 24.99 -3.30 18.54
N ARG A 341 25.12 -2.31 17.63
CA ARG A 341 25.71 -0.96 17.77
C ARG A 341 25.42 -0.25 16.43
N SER A 342 24.67 0.85 16.28
CA SER A 342 24.52 2.13 17.01
C SER A 342 25.51 3.23 16.58
N GLN A 343 25.01 4.23 15.86
CA GLN A 343 25.30 5.65 16.09
C GLN A 343 24.01 6.46 15.88
N SER A 344 23.91 7.66 16.46
CA SER A 344 22.63 8.35 16.64
C SER A 344 22.77 9.86 16.79
N THR A 345 21.96 10.61 16.03
CA THR A 345 21.62 12.04 16.22
C THR A 345 20.31 12.33 15.46
N ARG A 346 19.35 13.15 15.93
CA ARG A 346 19.10 13.73 17.27
C ARG A 346 17.67 14.32 17.29
N SER A 347 16.79 13.74 18.12
CA SER A 347 15.76 14.35 19.02
C SER A 347 15.25 15.81 18.87
N PRO A 348 14.07 16.20 19.42
CA PRO A 348 12.92 15.40 19.93
C PRO A 348 11.48 16.06 19.85
N LEU A 349 10.49 15.44 20.53
CA LEU A 349 9.17 15.98 21.00
C LEU A 349 8.10 16.24 19.91
N ARG A 350 6.78 16.15 20.18
CA ARG A 350 6.01 16.04 21.45
C ARG A 350 4.72 15.21 21.26
N THR A 351 4.24 14.53 22.29
CA THR A 351 2.85 14.00 22.43
C THR A 351 2.27 14.48 23.78
N PRO A 352 0.95 14.36 24.09
CA PRO A 352 0.33 13.06 24.42
C PRO A 352 -1.16 12.86 24.01
N SER A 353 -1.58 11.58 24.03
CA SER A 353 -2.92 11.03 24.39
C SER A 353 -4.24 11.60 23.86
N SER A 354 -5.08 10.72 23.31
CA SER A 354 -6.52 10.64 23.64
C SER A 354 -6.99 9.18 23.60
N THR A 355 -8.09 8.84 24.30
CA THR A 355 -8.47 7.45 24.64
C THR A 355 -9.92 7.14 24.30
N ARG A 356 -10.14 6.01 23.58
CA ARG A 356 -11.39 5.21 23.41
C ARG A 356 -12.75 5.96 23.39
N ARG A 357 -13.57 5.65 22.37
CA ARG A 357 -14.68 4.67 22.49
C ARG A 357 -15.34 4.37 21.13
N SER A 358 -15.88 3.15 21.01
CA SER A 358 -16.83 2.75 19.97
C SER A 358 -18.20 2.53 20.62
N PRO A 359 -19.33 2.82 19.95
CA PRO A 359 -20.65 2.45 20.43
C PRO A 359 -21.07 1.04 19.97
N ARG A 360 -21.87 0.34 20.78
CA ARG A 360 -22.74 -0.77 20.37
C ARG A 360 -24.06 -0.68 21.15
N PHE A 361 -25.11 -1.16 20.50
CA PHE A 361 -26.52 -1.24 20.90
C PHE A 361 -26.82 -1.42 22.40
N VAL A 362 -27.86 -0.71 22.85
CA VAL A 362 -28.93 -1.27 23.69
C VAL A 362 -30.25 -0.82 23.09
N ALA A 363 -31.21 -1.73 22.91
CA ALA A 363 -32.61 -1.40 22.64
C ALA A 363 -33.39 -1.52 23.96
N ALA A 364 -34.38 -0.66 24.17
CA ALA A 364 -35.25 -0.69 25.34
C ALA A 364 -36.71 -0.56 24.91
N GLU A 365 -37.44 -1.65 25.02
CA GLU A 365 -38.88 -1.73 24.79
C GLU A 365 -39.61 -1.55 26.12
N ALA A 366 -40.41 -0.49 26.25
CA ALA A 366 -41.30 -0.26 27.38
C ALA A 366 -42.51 0.54 26.90
N GLY A 367 -43.68 -0.10 26.81
CA GLY A 367 -44.88 0.52 26.28
C GLY A 367 -45.62 1.41 27.27
N ASN A 368 -46.39 2.36 26.75
CA ASN A 368 -47.53 2.93 27.45
C ASN A 368 -48.59 3.45 26.45
N LYS A 369 -49.79 2.87 26.52
CA LYS A 369 -51.07 3.40 26.02
C LYS A 369 -52.04 3.32 27.20
N PRO A 370 -52.93 4.30 27.40
CA PRO A 370 -54.30 4.09 26.93
C PRO A 370 -55.02 5.38 26.46
N LEU A 371 -56.28 5.23 26.03
CA LEU A 371 -57.21 6.23 25.45
C LEU A 371 -56.75 6.78 24.07
N GLY A 372 -57.61 7.09 23.09
CA GLY A 372 -59.09 7.08 23.02
C GLY A 372 -59.65 8.51 23.02
N THR A 373 -60.57 8.93 22.14
CA THR A 373 -61.29 8.26 21.02
C THR A 373 -60.73 8.73 19.64
N SER A 374 -61.39 8.91 18.47
CA SER A 374 -62.81 8.92 18.04
C SER A 374 -62.97 8.64 16.52
N ASN A 375 -64.22 8.48 16.07
CA ASN A 375 -64.66 8.26 14.68
C ASN A 375 -64.43 9.49 13.76
N THR A 376 -64.48 9.30 12.42
CA THR A 376 -65.59 9.77 11.55
C THR A 376 -65.36 9.40 10.07
N THR A 377 -66.35 8.72 9.47
CA THR A 377 -66.48 8.29 8.05
C THR A 377 -65.26 7.65 7.39
#